data_AF-A0A0C9ZNH9-F1
#
_entry.id   AF-A0A0C9ZNH9-F1
#
_cell.length_a   1.000
_cell.length_b   1.000
_cell.length_c   1.000
_cell.angle_alpha   90.00
_cell.angle_beta   90.00
_cell.angle_gamma   90.00
#
_symmetry.space_group_name_H-M   'P 1'
#
loop_
_entity.id
_entity.type
_entity.pdbx_description
1 polymer ?
#
loop_
_entity_poly.entity_id
_entity_poly.type
_entity_poly.pdbx_seq_one_letter_code
_entity_poly.pdbx_strand_id
1 'polypeptide(L)'
;LPVEASLELSMQAQTSPEPVLFVHLSLVDINTTGGPFKLSHQFLQPYFPRGGLGYVKIEFNIAMPQKASKYRCEVEKVVRELFKERCWSRLVMAITNHTDNDCGDPFTGYFDDQYVAAEIFQQFLDVLLAPWTTMIQCAKESYIWCFSCGALVNNVVSFTTLQKSVLKSVSPSSNIAFTTVQFQPNFTVHLILAFTEQVLIENYHIAHAFPHMLSQSNKLGRHTDVILMMTDALAGNLSATRYFQTHIDYRPWAYHMPIQYPDCGIVDAWRATTKHRVYSFECKNQCCRKLLTFEQLAGSQLLMPGKTGSSSWMAILCTSES
;
A
#
# COMPACT_ATOMS: atom_id res chain seq x y z
N LEU A 1 3.19 28.86 2.23
CA LEU A 1 2.98 28.82 0.77
C LEU A 1 3.50 27.48 0.27
N PRO A 2 2.65 26.55 -0.21
CA PRO A 2 3.05 25.23 -0.72
C PRO A 2 3.52 25.25 -2.19
N VAL A 3 3.61 26.44 -2.80
CA VAL A 3 3.82 26.62 -4.25
C VAL A 3 5.22 26.18 -4.65
N GLU A 4 6.25 26.45 -3.84
CA GLU A 4 7.64 26.10 -4.17
C GLU A 4 7.85 24.59 -4.31
N ALA A 5 7.39 23.78 -3.35
CA ALA A 5 7.58 22.32 -3.39
C ALA A 5 6.84 21.64 -4.56
N SER A 6 5.66 22.15 -4.94
CA SER A 6 4.92 21.61 -6.10
C SER A 6 5.55 22.03 -7.43
N LEU A 7 6.14 23.22 -7.49
CA LEU A 7 6.83 23.72 -8.68
C LEU A 7 8.14 22.95 -8.90
N GLU A 8 8.88 22.66 -7.83
CA GLU A 8 10.16 21.92 -7.87
C GLU A 8 10.00 20.50 -8.42
N LEU A 9 8.97 19.77 -8.00
CA LEU A 9 8.66 18.46 -8.58
C LEU A 9 8.40 18.60 -10.07
N SER A 10 7.42 19.42 -10.47
CA SER A 10 7.03 19.58 -11.88
C SER A 10 8.20 19.97 -12.81
N MET A 11 9.20 20.69 -12.31
CA MET A 11 10.39 21.05 -13.09
C MET A 11 11.36 19.88 -13.31
N GLN A 12 11.28 18.83 -12.50
CA GLN A 12 12.07 17.60 -12.63
C GLN A 12 11.35 16.50 -13.42
N ALA A 13 10.08 16.72 -13.80
CA ALA A 13 9.29 15.75 -14.56
C ALA A 13 10.00 15.38 -15.86
N GLN A 14 10.16 14.09 -16.11
CA GLN A 14 10.63 13.57 -17.39
C GLN A 14 9.71 12.46 -17.83
N THR A 15 9.03 12.67 -18.97
CA THR A 15 8.19 11.61 -19.57
C THR A 15 9.07 10.44 -19.98
N SER A 16 8.93 9.30 -19.29
CA SER A 16 9.72 8.11 -19.57
C SER A 16 9.05 7.24 -20.64
N PRO A 17 9.74 6.91 -21.75
CA PRO A 17 9.24 5.95 -22.74
C PRO A 17 9.58 4.49 -22.38
N GLU A 18 10.06 4.24 -21.16
CA GLU A 18 10.55 2.93 -20.75
C GLU A 18 9.43 1.88 -20.70
N PRO A 19 9.66 0.63 -21.17
CA PRO A 19 8.63 -0.40 -21.14
C PRO A 19 8.16 -0.72 -19.71
N VAL A 20 6.84 -0.76 -19.52
CA VAL A 20 6.18 -1.06 -18.25
C VAL A 20 5.34 -2.33 -18.37
N LEU A 21 5.55 -3.27 -17.46
CA LEU A 21 4.73 -4.47 -17.35
C LEU A 21 3.89 -4.42 -16.08
N PHE A 22 2.58 -4.57 -16.24
CA PHE A 22 1.65 -4.78 -15.14
C PHE A 22 1.37 -6.27 -14.95
N VAL A 23 1.61 -6.79 -13.75
CA VAL A 23 1.30 -8.18 -13.37
C VAL A 23 0.30 -8.18 -12.23
N HIS A 24 -0.90 -8.71 -12.46
CA HIS A 24 -1.95 -8.82 -11.44
C HIS A 24 -2.09 -10.27 -11.00
N LEU A 25 -1.57 -10.58 -9.82
CA LEU A 25 -1.77 -11.85 -9.14
C LEU A 25 -3.00 -11.73 -8.23
N SER A 26 -4.05 -12.49 -8.48
CA SER A 26 -5.26 -12.48 -7.66
C SER A 26 -5.55 -13.86 -7.10
N LEU A 27 -5.90 -13.94 -5.82
CA LEU A 27 -6.48 -15.16 -5.26
C LEU A 27 -7.70 -15.54 -6.10
N VAL A 28 -7.86 -16.82 -6.37
CA VAL A 28 -9.08 -17.36 -7.01
C VAL A 28 -10.34 -16.83 -6.33
N ASP A 29 -11.39 -16.63 -7.11
CA ASP A 29 -12.73 -16.15 -6.70
C ASP A 29 -12.80 -14.68 -6.25
N ILE A 30 -11.68 -13.95 -6.16
CA ILE A 30 -11.71 -12.51 -5.97
C ILE A 30 -12.06 -11.80 -7.28
N ASN A 31 -13.20 -11.10 -7.30
CA ASN A 31 -13.56 -10.26 -8.43
C ASN A 31 -12.69 -8.99 -8.47
N THR A 32 -11.80 -8.93 -9.45
CA THR A 32 -10.91 -7.79 -9.69
C THR A 32 -11.37 -6.89 -10.85
N THR A 33 -12.55 -7.14 -11.42
CA THR A 33 -13.12 -6.37 -12.51
C THR A 33 -13.33 -4.91 -12.10
N GLY A 34 -12.84 -3.98 -12.93
CA GLY A 34 -12.90 -2.54 -12.63
C GLY A 34 -12.00 -2.10 -11.48
N GLY A 35 -11.11 -2.97 -10.99
CA GLY A 35 -10.21 -2.66 -9.88
C GLY A 35 -9.18 -1.57 -10.23
N PRO A 36 -8.62 -0.91 -9.20
CA PRO A 36 -7.67 0.21 -9.34
C PRO A 36 -6.47 -0.14 -10.22
N PHE A 37 -5.98 -1.38 -10.12
CA PHE A 37 -4.80 -1.83 -10.84
C PHE A 37 -5.00 -1.89 -12.36
N LYS A 38 -6.13 -2.45 -12.82
CA LYS A 38 -6.44 -2.49 -14.25
C LYS A 38 -6.71 -1.10 -14.80
N LEU A 39 -7.38 -0.25 -14.00
CA LEU A 39 -7.65 1.13 -14.35
C LEU A 39 -6.36 1.93 -14.58
N SER A 40 -5.36 1.77 -13.70
CA SER A 40 -4.03 2.38 -13.85
C SER A 40 -3.35 1.98 -15.16
N HIS A 41 -3.35 0.69 -15.50
CA HIS A 41 -2.85 0.24 -16.79
C HIS A 41 -3.61 0.88 -17.96
N GLN A 42 -4.94 0.93 -17.92
CA GLN A 42 -5.76 1.53 -18.98
C GLN A 42 -5.49 3.03 -19.12
N PHE A 43 -5.34 3.74 -18.01
CA PHE A 43 -4.97 5.15 -17.97
C PHE A 43 -3.61 5.40 -18.65
N LEU A 44 -2.68 4.45 -18.55
CA LEU A 44 -1.35 4.56 -19.14
C LEU A 44 -1.31 4.24 -20.64
N GLN A 45 -2.33 3.57 -21.21
CA GLN A 45 -2.32 3.15 -22.63
C GLN A 45 -2.03 4.27 -23.65
N PRO A 46 -2.61 5.49 -23.54
CA PRO A 46 -2.35 6.56 -24.49
C PRO A 46 -0.89 7.02 -24.52
N TYR A 47 -0.11 6.77 -23.47
CA TYR A 47 1.31 7.13 -23.37
C TYR A 47 2.24 6.13 -24.07
N PHE A 48 1.72 4.98 -24.49
CA PHE A 48 2.47 3.91 -25.16
C PHE A 48 1.90 3.60 -26.57
N PRO A 49 1.79 4.59 -27.47
CA PRO A 49 1.15 4.40 -28.79
C PRO A 49 1.92 3.44 -29.71
N ARG A 50 3.18 3.14 -29.40
CA ARG A 50 4.06 2.21 -30.13
C ARG A 50 4.33 0.91 -29.37
N GLY A 51 3.47 0.58 -28.41
CA GLY A 51 3.66 -0.54 -27.50
C GLY A 51 4.64 -0.24 -26.37
N GLY A 52 5.05 -1.28 -25.63
CA GLY A 52 5.86 -1.14 -24.41
C GLY A 52 5.05 -1.02 -23.13
N LEU A 53 3.74 -1.25 -23.20
CA LEU A 53 2.90 -1.45 -22.05
C LEU A 53 2.31 -2.86 -22.11
N GLY A 54 2.63 -3.68 -21.11
CA GLY A 54 2.14 -5.04 -20.98
C GLY A 54 1.17 -5.17 -19.81
N TYR A 55 0.23 -6.13 -19.90
CA TYR A 55 -0.63 -6.50 -18.79
C TYR A 55 -0.88 -8.00 -18.78
N VAL A 56 -0.61 -8.62 -17.63
CA VAL A 56 -0.92 -10.03 -17.38
C VAL A 56 -1.72 -10.13 -16.09
N LYS A 57 -2.84 -10.85 -16.12
CA LYS A 57 -3.57 -11.25 -14.91
C LYS A 57 -3.43 -12.76 -14.74
N ILE A 58 -3.07 -13.21 -13.53
CA ILE A 58 -2.98 -14.62 -13.16
C ILE A 58 -3.76 -14.83 -11.87
N GLU A 59 -4.70 -15.77 -11.93
CA GLU A 59 -5.38 -16.24 -10.73
C GLU A 59 -4.57 -17.37 -10.09
N PHE A 60 -4.43 -17.36 -8.77
CA PHE A 60 -3.64 -18.35 -8.05
C PHE A 60 -4.47 -19.11 -7.00
N ASN A 61 -4.20 -20.40 -6.93
CA ASN A 61 -4.57 -21.29 -5.83
C ASN A 61 -3.36 -22.20 -5.60
N ILE A 62 -2.55 -21.88 -4.60
CA ILE A 62 -1.30 -22.56 -4.24
C ILE A 62 -1.42 -23.27 -2.88
N ALA A 63 -2.64 -23.47 -2.39
CA ALA A 63 -2.92 -24.08 -1.08
C ALA A 63 -2.41 -25.53 -0.94
N MET A 64 -2.18 -26.22 -2.05
CA MET A 64 -1.68 -27.60 -2.07
C MET A 64 -0.40 -27.70 -2.90
N PRO A 65 0.57 -28.56 -2.53
CA PRO A 65 1.82 -28.71 -3.26
C PRO A 65 1.63 -28.99 -4.76
N GLN A 66 0.63 -29.80 -5.12
CA GLN A 66 0.31 -30.12 -6.52
C GLN A 66 -0.20 -28.88 -7.26
N LYS A 67 -1.05 -28.06 -6.62
CA LYS A 67 -1.56 -26.82 -7.20
C LYS A 67 -0.46 -25.76 -7.30
N ALA A 68 0.42 -25.66 -6.30
CA ALA A 68 1.59 -24.78 -6.31
C ALA A 68 2.58 -25.14 -7.44
N SER A 69 2.86 -26.44 -7.64
CA SER A 69 3.69 -26.93 -8.75
C SER A 69 3.06 -26.62 -10.11
N LYS A 70 1.74 -26.82 -10.25
CA LYS A 70 1.00 -26.46 -11.46
C LYS A 70 1.07 -24.96 -11.74
N TYR A 71 0.77 -24.12 -10.75
CA TYR A 71 0.91 -22.66 -10.84
C TYR A 71 2.31 -22.28 -11.33
N ARG A 72 3.36 -22.81 -10.69
CA ARG A 72 4.74 -22.54 -11.07
C ARG A 72 5.01 -22.87 -12.54
N CYS A 73 4.62 -24.07 -13.00
CA CYS A 73 4.84 -24.49 -14.38
C CYS A 73 4.13 -23.57 -15.40
N GLU A 74 2.89 -23.16 -15.10
CA GLU A 74 2.09 -22.28 -15.96
C GLU A 74 2.67 -20.87 -16.00
N VAL A 75 3.02 -20.31 -14.84
CA VAL A 75 3.59 -18.96 -14.75
C VAL A 75 4.99 -18.90 -15.35
N GLU A 76 5.83 -19.91 -15.18
CA GLU A 76 7.14 -19.96 -15.82
C GLU A 76 7.05 -19.93 -17.35
N LYS A 77 5.99 -20.48 -17.96
CA LYS A 77 5.73 -20.34 -19.40
C LYS A 77 5.41 -18.90 -19.75
N VAL A 78 4.52 -18.25 -18.99
CA VAL A 78 4.15 -16.85 -19.19
C VAL A 78 5.38 -15.93 -19.07
N VAL A 79 6.18 -16.11 -18.03
CA VAL A 79 7.42 -15.36 -17.80
C VAL A 79 8.40 -15.51 -18.95
N ARG A 80 8.58 -16.74 -19.47
CA ARG A 80 9.44 -16.96 -20.65
C ARG A 80 8.93 -16.23 -21.90
N GLU A 81 7.63 -16.21 -22.14
CA GLU A 81 7.08 -15.46 -23.29
C GLU A 81 7.22 -13.94 -23.11
N LEU A 82 7.04 -13.42 -21.89
CA LEU A 82 7.24 -12.00 -21.59
C LEU A 82 8.69 -11.55 -21.80
N PHE A 83 9.68 -12.40 -21.44
CA PHE A 83 11.09 -12.14 -21.72
C PHE A 83 11.43 -12.17 -23.21
N LYS A 84 10.78 -13.04 -23.98
CA LYS A 84 10.95 -13.09 -25.45
C LYS A 84 10.36 -11.85 -26.12
N GLU A 85 9.28 -11.32 -25.58
CA GLU A 85 8.61 -10.14 -26.12
C GLU A 85 9.52 -8.91 -26.03
N ARG A 86 10.12 -8.65 -24.85
CA ARG A 86 11.05 -7.55 -24.61
C ARG A 86 11.69 -7.58 -23.22
N CYS A 87 12.69 -6.72 -23.04
CA CYS A 87 13.14 -6.31 -21.72
C CYS A 87 12.18 -5.28 -21.11
N TRP A 88 11.60 -5.60 -19.96
CA TRP A 88 10.70 -4.72 -19.22
C TRP A 88 11.50 -3.92 -18.19
N SER A 89 11.61 -2.60 -18.41
CA SER A 89 12.39 -1.72 -17.51
C SER A 89 11.69 -1.51 -16.18
N ARG A 90 10.36 -1.41 -16.18
CA ARG A 90 9.54 -1.25 -14.97
C ARG A 90 8.57 -2.38 -14.82
N LEU A 91 8.53 -2.97 -13.63
CA LEU A 91 7.59 -4.03 -13.27
C LEU A 91 6.66 -3.52 -12.16
N VAL A 92 5.38 -3.43 -12.45
CA VAL A 92 4.36 -3.12 -11.44
C VAL A 92 3.57 -4.38 -11.18
N MET A 93 3.61 -4.89 -9.95
CA MET A 93 2.87 -6.08 -9.55
C MET A 93 1.78 -5.72 -8.55
N ALA A 94 0.63 -6.35 -8.68
CA ALA A 94 -0.44 -6.32 -7.68
C ALA A 94 -0.70 -7.72 -7.17
N ILE A 95 -0.78 -7.87 -5.85
CA ILE A 95 -1.21 -9.09 -5.18
C ILE A 95 -2.55 -8.75 -4.50
N THR A 96 -3.66 -9.24 -5.07
CA THR A 96 -4.99 -9.09 -4.48
C THR A 96 -5.35 -10.33 -3.71
N ASN A 97 -5.53 -10.19 -2.41
CA ASN A 97 -5.74 -11.30 -1.50
C ASN A 97 -6.60 -10.88 -0.29
N HIS A 98 -7.08 -11.85 0.46
CA HIS A 98 -7.52 -11.66 1.83
C HIS A 98 -6.44 -12.19 2.79
N THR A 99 -6.49 -11.74 4.04
CA THR A 99 -5.67 -12.31 5.11
C THR A 99 -6.57 -12.85 6.20
N ASP A 100 -6.11 -13.89 6.86
CA ASP A 100 -6.70 -14.36 8.09
C ASP A 100 -6.58 -13.26 9.16
N ASN A 101 -7.69 -12.94 9.84
CA ASN A 101 -7.72 -11.84 10.80
C ASN A 101 -7.03 -12.19 12.12
N ASP A 102 -6.88 -13.48 12.43
CA ASP A 102 -6.34 -13.94 13.70
C ASP A 102 -4.81 -14.03 13.62
N CYS A 103 -4.28 -14.69 12.57
CA CYS A 103 -2.83 -14.84 12.42
C CYS A 103 -2.19 -13.78 11.52
N GLY A 104 -2.95 -13.04 10.71
CA GLY A 104 -2.44 -12.04 9.76
C GLY A 104 -1.87 -12.61 8.47
N ASP A 105 -1.92 -13.93 8.29
CA ASP A 105 -1.35 -14.59 7.13
C ASP A 105 -2.27 -14.50 5.90
N PRO A 106 -1.70 -14.36 4.69
CA PRO A 106 -2.44 -14.33 3.44
C PRO A 106 -3.01 -15.71 3.09
N PHE A 107 -4.17 -15.71 2.44
CA PHE A 107 -4.71 -16.96 1.90
C PHE A 107 -3.95 -17.40 0.65
N THR A 108 -3.64 -18.69 0.58
CA THR A 108 -2.95 -19.32 -0.55
C THR A 108 -3.92 -19.88 -1.58
N GLY A 109 -5.21 -20.02 -1.23
CA GLY A 109 -6.22 -20.68 -2.03
C GLY A 109 -7.22 -21.39 -1.13
N TYR A 110 -7.88 -22.40 -1.68
CA TYR A 110 -8.79 -23.27 -0.93
C TYR A 110 -8.44 -24.75 -1.10
N PHE A 111 -8.74 -25.50 -0.04
CA PHE A 111 -8.74 -26.95 0.04
C PHE A 111 -10.05 -27.38 0.70
N ASP A 112 -10.76 -28.34 0.08
CA ASP A 112 -12.09 -28.80 0.54
C ASP A 112 -13.05 -27.65 0.89
N ASP A 113 -13.16 -26.67 -0.04
CA ASP A 113 -14.01 -25.47 0.07
C ASP A 113 -13.70 -24.54 1.26
N GLN A 114 -12.54 -24.70 1.91
CA GLN A 114 -12.05 -23.83 2.97
C GLN A 114 -10.79 -23.08 2.53
N TYR A 115 -10.73 -21.79 2.83
CA TYR A 115 -9.53 -21.00 2.59
C TYR A 115 -8.39 -21.47 3.49
N VAL A 116 -7.19 -21.54 2.92
CA VAL A 116 -5.97 -21.97 3.62
C VAL A 116 -5.02 -20.78 3.73
N ALA A 117 -4.79 -20.30 4.95
CA ALA A 117 -3.77 -19.29 5.22
C ALA A 117 -2.38 -19.95 5.33
N ALA A 118 -1.34 -19.25 4.92
CA ALA A 118 0.03 -19.73 5.08
C ALA A 118 0.99 -18.60 5.40
N GLU A 119 2.06 -18.93 6.13
CA GLU A 119 3.09 -17.98 6.51
C GLU A 119 3.61 -17.21 5.29
N ILE A 120 3.77 -15.90 5.46
CA ILE A 120 4.16 -14.99 4.38
C ILE A 120 5.51 -15.39 3.75
N PHE A 121 6.50 -15.70 4.59
CA PHE A 121 7.84 -16.11 4.16
C PHE A 121 7.86 -17.60 3.86
N GLN A 122 8.59 -18.01 2.82
CA GLN A 122 8.74 -19.39 2.36
C GLN A 122 7.47 -20.11 1.87
N GLN A 123 6.28 -19.81 2.38
CA GLN A 123 5.05 -20.53 2.05
C GLN A 123 4.11 -19.75 1.12
N PHE A 124 4.03 -18.43 1.29
CA PHE A 124 3.22 -17.59 0.39
C PHE A 124 4.04 -16.80 -0.63
N LEU A 125 4.76 -15.74 -0.23
CA LEU A 125 5.41 -14.83 -1.18
C LEU A 125 6.50 -15.54 -1.98
N ASP A 126 7.30 -16.37 -1.33
CA ASP A 126 8.40 -17.08 -1.99
C ASP A 126 7.86 -18.09 -3.03
N VAL A 127 6.73 -18.75 -2.75
CA VAL A 127 6.09 -19.68 -3.70
C VAL A 127 5.41 -18.91 -4.83
N LEU A 128 4.65 -17.87 -4.49
CA LEU A 128 3.88 -17.06 -5.44
C LEU A 128 4.80 -16.30 -6.41
N LEU A 129 5.91 -15.76 -5.90
CA LEU A 129 6.81 -14.89 -6.65
C LEU A 129 8.06 -15.58 -7.19
N ALA A 130 8.36 -16.83 -6.80
CA ALA A 130 9.49 -17.60 -7.35
C ALA A 130 9.57 -17.59 -8.90
N PRO A 131 8.47 -17.77 -9.65
CA PRO A 131 8.53 -17.70 -11.11
C PRO A 131 8.91 -16.31 -11.65
N TRP A 132 8.65 -15.25 -10.86
CA TRP A 132 8.81 -13.85 -11.24
C TRP A 132 10.15 -13.25 -10.79
N THR A 133 10.87 -13.90 -9.89
CA THR A 133 12.09 -13.37 -9.24
C THR A 133 13.09 -12.79 -10.23
N THR A 134 13.38 -13.49 -11.33
CA THR A 134 14.32 -13.00 -12.34
C THR A 134 13.84 -11.69 -12.99
N MET A 135 12.55 -11.56 -13.29
CA MET A 135 12.02 -10.31 -13.85
C MET A 135 12.08 -9.16 -12.84
N ILE A 136 11.75 -9.44 -11.57
CA ILE A 136 11.80 -8.45 -10.49
C ILE A 136 13.23 -7.90 -10.33
N GLN A 137 14.23 -8.79 -10.39
CA GLN A 137 15.65 -8.45 -10.24
C GLN A 137 16.26 -7.78 -11.48
N CYS A 138 15.78 -8.11 -12.69
CA CYS A 138 16.28 -7.52 -13.92
C CYS A 138 15.62 -6.17 -14.26
N ALA A 139 14.43 -5.87 -13.71
CA ALA A 139 13.80 -4.58 -13.88
C ALA A 139 14.64 -3.49 -13.21
N LYS A 140 14.71 -2.30 -13.84
CA LYS A 140 15.32 -1.11 -13.21
C LYS A 140 14.56 -0.71 -11.96
N GLU A 141 13.23 -0.80 -12.04
CA GLU A 141 12.34 -0.53 -10.93
C GLU A 141 11.23 -1.58 -10.86
N SER A 142 10.99 -2.09 -9.66
CA SER A 142 9.91 -3.04 -9.39
C SER A 142 9.08 -2.62 -8.18
N TYR A 143 7.76 -2.58 -8.35
CA TYR A 143 6.82 -2.11 -7.35
C TYR A 143 5.79 -3.20 -7.07
N ILE A 144 5.63 -3.59 -5.81
CA ILE A 144 4.64 -4.60 -5.41
C ILE A 144 3.55 -3.96 -4.56
N TRP A 145 2.32 -4.01 -5.03
CA TRP A 145 1.12 -3.54 -4.35
C TRP A 145 0.39 -4.71 -3.71
N CYS A 146 0.46 -4.81 -2.38
CA CYS A 146 -0.28 -5.79 -1.59
C CYS A 146 -1.69 -5.26 -1.31
N PHE A 147 -2.63 -5.52 -2.23
CA PHE A 147 -4.06 -5.27 -2.04
C PHE A 147 -4.68 -6.37 -1.15
N SER A 148 -4.26 -6.38 0.11
CA SER A 148 -4.68 -7.34 1.13
C SER A 148 -5.25 -6.65 2.36
N CYS A 149 -5.98 -7.40 3.16
CA CYS A 149 -6.47 -6.97 4.45
C CYS A 149 -5.33 -6.59 5.41
N GLY A 150 -5.62 -5.67 6.33
CA GLY A 150 -4.62 -5.03 7.18
C GLY A 150 -4.01 -5.91 8.26
N ALA A 151 -4.58 -7.09 8.51
CA ALA A 151 -3.98 -8.04 9.45
C ALA A 151 -2.54 -8.42 9.03
N LEU A 152 -2.26 -8.38 7.72
CA LEU A 152 -0.92 -8.55 7.14
C LEU A 152 0.16 -7.66 7.78
N VAL A 153 -0.20 -6.44 8.15
CA VAL A 153 0.75 -5.42 8.64
C VAL A 153 0.47 -4.95 10.07
N ASN A 154 -0.73 -5.21 10.59
CA ASN A 154 -1.06 -4.92 11.98
C ASN A 154 -0.65 -6.04 12.93
N ASN A 155 -0.48 -7.27 12.43
CA ASN A 155 0.12 -8.35 13.21
C ASN A 155 1.66 -8.22 13.15
N VAL A 156 2.31 -8.07 14.31
CA VAL A 156 3.76 -7.87 14.42
C VAL A 156 4.55 -9.01 13.79
N VAL A 157 4.11 -10.26 13.97
CA VAL A 157 4.79 -11.44 13.42
C VAL A 157 4.65 -11.45 11.90
N SER A 158 3.42 -11.28 11.38
CA SER A 158 3.17 -11.20 9.94
C SER A 158 3.93 -10.06 9.29
N PHE A 159 3.95 -8.88 9.90
CA PHE A 159 4.64 -7.71 9.35
C PHE A 159 6.16 -7.92 9.30
N THR A 160 6.75 -8.47 10.38
CA THR A 160 8.17 -8.82 10.42
C THR A 160 8.52 -9.85 9.34
N THR A 161 7.66 -10.85 9.15
CA THR A 161 7.83 -11.89 8.13
C THR A 161 7.67 -11.34 6.71
N LEU A 162 6.75 -10.40 6.50
CA LEU A 162 6.62 -9.65 5.25
C LEU A 162 7.89 -8.86 4.94
N GLN A 163 8.40 -8.08 5.89
CA GLN A 163 9.65 -7.33 5.73
C GLN A 163 10.82 -8.27 5.39
N LYS A 164 10.92 -9.42 6.05
CA LYS A 164 11.92 -10.44 5.77
C LYS A 164 11.81 -11.00 4.35
N SER A 165 10.60 -11.32 3.87
CA SER A 165 10.38 -11.83 2.51
C SER A 165 10.68 -10.77 1.44
N VAL A 166 10.22 -9.53 1.65
CA VAL A 166 10.52 -8.40 0.77
C VAL A 166 12.02 -8.19 0.67
N LEU A 167 12.76 -8.21 1.79
CA LEU A 167 14.20 -7.99 1.78
C LEU A 167 14.98 -9.17 1.20
N LYS A 168 14.67 -10.41 1.60
CA LYS A 168 15.54 -11.58 1.35
C LYS A 168 15.16 -12.43 0.15
N SER A 169 13.88 -12.51 -0.19
CA SER A 169 13.39 -13.46 -1.20
C SER A 169 13.02 -12.76 -2.51
N VAL A 170 12.40 -11.59 -2.41
CA VAL A 170 11.81 -10.90 -3.57
C VAL A 170 12.65 -9.70 -4.00
N SER A 171 13.10 -8.89 -3.03
CA SER A 171 13.90 -7.67 -3.19
C SER A 171 13.37 -6.68 -4.25
N PRO A 172 12.07 -6.32 -4.25
CA PRO A 172 11.56 -5.31 -5.16
C PRO A 172 12.09 -3.92 -4.78
N SER A 173 12.10 -2.96 -5.71
CA SER A 173 12.45 -1.56 -5.38
C SER A 173 11.53 -0.99 -4.29
N SER A 174 10.24 -1.34 -4.32
CA SER A 174 9.32 -1.00 -3.24
C SER A 174 8.16 -1.99 -3.07
N ASN A 175 7.61 -2.03 -1.87
CA ASN A 175 6.39 -2.76 -1.53
C ASN A 175 5.40 -1.83 -0.80
N ILE A 176 4.14 -1.86 -1.21
CA ILE A 176 3.06 -1.02 -0.65
C ILE A 176 1.99 -1.92 -0.04
N ALA A 177 1.63 -1.65 1.21
CA ALA A 177 0.59 -2.38 1.94
C ALA A 177 -0.36 -1.43 2.69
N PHE A 178 -1.48 -1.96 3.20
CA PHE A 178 -2.57 -1.18 3.80
C PHE A 178 -2.92 -1.75 5.17
N THR A 179 -3.35 -0.89 6.10
CA THR A 179 -3.58 -1.28 7.51
C THR A 179 -5.03 -1.63 7.85
N THR A 180 -5.98 -1.48 6.93
CA THR A 180 -7.40 -1.70 7.26
C THR A 180 -7.80 -3.16 7.21
N VAL A 181 -8.38 -3.67 8.31
CA VAL A 181 -8.80 -5.07 8.45
C VAL A 181 -9.72 -5.53 7.31
N GLN A 182 -10.70 -4.71 6.92
CA GLN A 182 -11.57 -4.97 5.77
C GLN A 182 -11.19 -4.08 4.60
N PHE A 183 -10.00 -4.29 4.09
CA PHE A 183 -9.46 -3.47 3.02
C PHE A 183 -10.28 -3.62 1.73
N GLN A 184 -10.70 -2.49 1.16
CA GLN A 184 -11.37 -2.45 -0.14
C GLN A 184 -10.44 -1.77 -1.15
N PRO A 185 -9.88 -2.51 -2.13
CA PRO A 185 -8.93 -1.97 -3.09
C PRO A 185 -9.46 -0.73 -3.83
N ASN A 186 -10.76 -0.62 -4.06
CA ASN A 186 -11.37 0.51 -4.77
C ASN A 186 -11.11 1.88 -4.11
N PHE A 187 -10.84 1.95 -2.80
CA PHE A 187 -10.46 3.21 -2.17
C PHE A 187 -9.07 3.71 -2.59
N THR A 188 -8.25 2.86 -3.20
CA THR A 188 -6.90 3.21 -3.68
C THR A 188 -6.85 3.79 -5.09
N VAL A 189 -7.99 3.89 -5.79
CA VAL A 189 -8.03 4.37 -7.19
C VAL A 189 -7.27 5.68 -7.38
N HIS A 190 -7.49 6.68 -6.52
CA HIS A 190 -6.77 7.95 -6.64
C HIS A 190 -5.27 7.83 -6.35
N LEU A 191 -4.89 6.98 -5.39
CA LEU A 191 -3.48 6.75 -5.05
C LEU A 191 -2.74 6.07 -6.20
N ILE A 192 -3.34 5.06 -6.85
CA ILE A 192 -2.68 4.34 -7.93
C ILE A 192 -2.64 5.17 -9.23
N LEU A 193 -3.64 6.01 -9.48
CA LEU A 193 -3.60 6.95 -10.61
C LEU A 193 -2.49 7.99 -10.38
N ALA A 194 -2.37 8.51 -9.15
CA ALA A 194 -1.27 9.39 -8.78
C ALA A 194 0.10 8.70 -8.92
N PHE A 195 0.22 7.42 -8.55
CA PHE A 195 1.42 6.63 -8.82
C PHE A 195 1.71 6.54 -10.32
N THR A 196 0.69 6.30 -11.14
CA THR A 196 0.84 6.16 -12.59
C THR A 196 1.33 7.45 -13.20
N GLU A 197 0.77 8.58 -12.80
CA GLU A 197 1.18 9.90 -13.25
C GLU A 197 2.59 10.24 -12.75
N GLN A 198 2.80 10.25 -11.44
CA GLN A 198 4.03 10.80 -10.85
C GLN A 198 5.24 9.88 -10.98
N VAL A 199 5.04 8.57 -10.88
CA VAL A 199 6.14 7.60 -10.89
C VAL A 199 6.33 7.00 -12.28
N LEU A 200 5.26 6.58 -12.96
CA LEU A 200 5.41 5.91 -14.25
C LEU A 200 5.57 6.91 -15.40
N ILE A 201 4.76 7.98 -15.43
CA ILE A 201 4.81 8.98 -16.51
C ILE A 201 5.92 10.00 -16.22
N GLU A 202 5.87 10.68 -15.07
CA GLU A 202 6.79 11.78 -14.73
C GLU A 202 8.16 11.33 -14.20
N ASN A 203 8.32 10.02 -13.98
CA ASN A 203 9.58 9.38 -13.59
C ASN A 203 10.15 9.88 -12.25
N TYR A 204 9.31 10.30 -11.31
CA TYR A 204 9.80 10.57 -9.96
C TYR A 204 10.09 9.28 -9.22
N HIS A 205 11.16 9.30 -8.43
CA HIS A 205 11.41 8.27 -7.45
C HIS A 205 10.24 8.18 -6.46
N ILE A 206 9.70 6.98 -6.26
CA ILE A 206 8.45 6.77 -5.50
C ILE A 206 8.52 7.37 -4.09
N ALA A 207 9.67 7.32 -3.41
CA ALA A 207 9.80 7.87 -2.06
C ALA A 207 9.58 9.39 -2.01
N HIS A 208 9.93 10.13 -3.08
CA HIS A 208 9.71 11.56 -3.18
C HIS A 208 8.30 11.90 -3.66
N ALA A 209 7.74 11.09 -4.56
CA ALA A 209 6.37 11.27 -5.05
C ALA A 209 5.31 10.90 -4.00
N PHE A 210 5.59 9.95 -3.10
CA PHE A 210 4.57 9.35 -2.23
C PHE A 210 3.77 10.37 -1.40
N PRO A 211 4.38 11.38 -0.74
CA PRO A 211 3.62 12.41 -0.04
C PRO A 211 2.66 13.18 -0.95
N HIS A 212 3.06 13.45 -2.19
CA HIS A 212 2.23 14.13 -3.19
C HIS A 212 1.12 13.20 -3.71
N MET A 213 1.42 11.92 -3.95
CA MET A 213 0.41 10.92 -4.30
C MET A 213 -0.68 10.80 -3.21
N LEU A 214 -0.28 10.78 -1.94
CA LEU A 214 -1.21 10.75 -0.81
C LEU A 214 -2.07 12.01 -0.73
N SER A 215 -1.50 13.18 -1.03
CA SER A 215 -2.24 14.45 -1.06
C SER A 215 -3.41 14.47 -2.05
N GLN A 216 -3.31 13.70 -3.13
CA GLN A 216 -4.36 13.54 -4.13
C GLN A 216 -5.41 12.49 -3.70
N SER A 217 -5.10 11.66 -2.71
CA SER A 217 -5.94 10.56 -2.20
C SER A 217 -6.52 10.86 -0.81
N ASN A 218 -7.05 12.06 -0.60
CA ASN A 218 -7.56 12.48 0.72
C ASN A 218 -8.66 11.58 1.31
N LYS A 219 -9.45 10.90 0.46
CA LYS A 219 -10.46 9.94 0.92
C LYS A 219 -9.83 8.66 1.47
N LEU A 220 -8.70 8.21 0.92
CA LEU A 220 -8.03 6.98 1.35
C LEU A 220 -7.65 7.05 2.83
N GLY A 221 -7.18 8.21 3.29
CA GLY A 221 -6.76 8.41 4.69
C GLY A 221 -7.88 8.27 5.72
N ARG A 222 -9.14 8.33 5.30
CA ARG A 222 -10.30 8.02 6.15
C ARG A 222 -10.54 6.53 6.30
N HIS A 223 -10.03 5.74 5.35
CA HIS A 223 -10.30 4.32 5.24
C HIS A 223 -9.14 3.46 5.66
N THR A 224 -7.89 3.84 5.38
CA THR A 224 -6.69 3.06 5.68
C THR A 224 -5.47 3.95 5.80
N ASP A 225 -4.49 3.46 6.56
CA ASP A 225 -3.12 3.96 6.45
C ASP A 225 -2.40 3.16 5.36
N VAL A 226 -1.28 3.68 4.90
CA VAL A 226 -0.47 3.09 3.82
C VAL A 226 0.93 2.89 4.32
N ILE A 227 1.50 1.71 4.11
CA ILE A 227 2.90 1.42 4.42
C ILE A 227 3.66 1.37 3.11
N LEU A 228 4.71 2.17 2.99
CA LEU A 228 5.70 2.08 1.92
C LEU A 228 6.96 1.45 2.48
N MET A 229 7.36 0.34 1.91
CA MET A 229 8.66 -0.29 2.14
C MET A 229 9.56 -0.01 0.95
N MET A 230 10.78 0.44 1.22
CA MET A 230 11.82 0.71 0.23
C MET A 230 13.00 -0.21 0.48
N THR A 231 13.41 -0.95 -0.55
CA THR A 231 14.55 -1.86 -0.48
C THR A 231 15.78 -1.17 -1.07
N ASP A 232 16.87 -1.13 -0.30
CA ASP A 232 18.20 -0.86 -0.84
C ASP A 232 18.90 -2.20 -1.02
N ALA A 233 18.85 -2.73 -2.24
CA ALA A 233 19.45 -4.01 -2.56
C ALA A 233 20.99 -3.99 -2.40
N LEU A 234 21.63 -2.83 -2.58
CA LEU A 234 23.09 -2.69 -2.48
C LEU A 234 23.52 -2.69 -1.01
N ALA A 235 22.79 -1.99 -0.15
CA ALA A 235 23.06 -1.96 1.29
C ALA A 235 22.45 -3.16 2.04
N GLY A 236 21.60 -3.96 1.39
CA GLY A 236 20.86 -5.05 2.03
C GLY A 236 19.93 -4.55 3.13
N ASN A 237 19.37 -3.35 2.97
CA ASN A 237 18.50 -2.72 3.96
C ASN A 237 17.06 -2.61 3.46
N LEU A 238 16.14 -2.53 4.42
CA LEU A 238 14.73 -2.24 4.17
C LEU A 238 14.32 -1.11 5.11
N SER A 239 13.75 -0.05 4.55
CA SER A 239 13.06 0.97 5.35
C SER A 239 11.57 0.83 5.15
N ALA A 240 10.80 0.99 6.23
CA ALA A 240 9.35 0.96 6.19
C ALA A 240 8.81 2.26 6.80
N THR A 241 7.94 2.95 6.07
CA THR A 241 7.29 4.18 6.53
C THR A 241 5.80 3.99 6.50
N ARG A 242 5.13 4.20 7.63
CA ARG A 242 3.67 4.23 7.74
C ARG A 242 3.20 5.67 7.52
N TYR A 243 2.28 5.82 6.58
CA TYR A 243 1.58 7.05 6.27
C TYR A 243 0.14 6.98 6.73
N PHE A 244 -0.26 7.92 7.58
CA PHE A 244 -1.58 7.95 8.18
C PHE A 244 -2.17 9.35 8.13
N GLN A 245 -3.50 9.45 8.08
CA GLN A 245 -4.17 10.74 8.04
C GLN A 245 -4.50 11.21 9.46
N THR A 246 -4.28 12.49 9.72
CA THR A 246 -4.78 13.19 10.90
C THR A 246 -5.88 14.16 10.49
N HIS A 247 -6.91 14.28 11.33
CA HIS A 247 -7.95 15.30 11.21
C HIS A 247 -8.33 15.82 12.58
N ILE A 248 -8.37 17.14 12.75
CA ILE A 248 -8.65 17.76 14.05
C ILE A 248 -9.98 17.27 14.67
N ASP A 249 -11.04 17.12 13.87
CA ASP A 249 -12.37 16.80 14.44
C ASP A 249 -12.70 15.30 14.59
N TYR A 250 -12.03 14.39 13.89
CA TYR A 250 -12.45 12.97 13.91
C TYR A 250 -11.29 11.98 13.97
N ARG A 251 -10.07 12.45 13.70
CA ARG A 251 -8.87 11.60 13.74
C ARG A 251 -7.66 12.36 14.32
N PRO A 252 -7.77 12.99 15.51
CA PRO A 252 -6.72 13.84 16.06
C PRO A 252 -5.44 13.01 16.23
N TRP A 253 -4.37 13.38 15.54
CA TRP A 253 -3.10 12.64 15.53
C TRP A 253 -3.23 11.14 15.21
N ALA A 254 -4.13 10.80 14.26
CA ALA A 254 -4.43 9.43 13.82
C ALA A 254 -5.33 8.60 14.76
N TYR A 255 -5.59 9.07 15.98
CA TYR A 255 -6.45 8.37 16.93
C TYR A 255 -7.91 8.47 16.50
N HIS A 256 -8.64 7.36 16.56
CA HIS A 256 -10.08 7.38 16.26
C HIS A 256 -10.83 8.11 17.37
N MET A 257 -11.50 9.21 17.02
CA MET A 257 -12.41 9.87 17.94
C MET A 257 -13.74 9.09 17.97
N PRO A 258 -14.26 8.72 19.15
CA PRO A 258 -15.54 8.05 19.23
C PRO A 258 -16.68 9.01 18.86
N ILE A 259 -17.66 8.50 18.10
CA ILE A 259 -18.85 9.27 17.68
C ILE A 259 -19.67 9.73 18.90
N GLN A 260 -19.71 8.88 19.93
CA GLN A 260 -20.37 9.13 21.21
C GLN A 260 -19.32 9.27 22.31
N TYR A 261 -19.58 10.15 23.27
CA TYR A 261 -18.73 10.23 24.45
C TYR A 261 -18.82 8.92 25.26
N PRO A 262 -17.70 8.22 25.55
CA PRO A 262 -17.75 6.88 26.15
C PRO A 262 -18.53 6.77 27.47
N ASP A 263 -18.45 7.80 28.33
CA ASP A 263 -19.09 7.74 29.65
C ASP A 263 -20.56 8.18 29.68
N CYS A 264 -20.98 9.06 28.77
CA CYS A 264 -22.33 9.65 28.81
C CYS A 264 -23.17 9.40 27.56
N GLY A 265 -22.61 8.77 26.52
CA GLY A 265 -23.31 8.37 25.31
C GLY A 265 -23.74 9.50 24.38
N ILE A 266 -23.48 10.77 24.71
CA ILE A 266 -23.91 11.90 23.89
C ILE A 266 -23.10 11.95 22.60
N VAL A 267 -23.82 12.04 21.48
CA VAL A 267 -23.28 12.19 20.13
C VAL A 267 -22.79 13.62 19.93
N ASP A 268 -21.66 13.78 19.23
CA ASP A 268 -21.09 15.10 18.87
C ASP A 268 -20.86 16.03 20.08
N ALA A 269 -20.48 15.41 21.20
CA ALA A 269 -20.33 16.08 22.48
C ALA A 269 -19.03 16.90 22.59
N TRP A 270 -18.30 17.18 21.51
CA TRP A 270 -16.89 17.59 21.63
C TRP A 270 -16.69 19.09 21.51
N ARG A 271 -16.06 19.72 22.51
CA ARG A 271 -15.39 21.03 22.37
C ARG A 271 -13.90 20.79 22.22
N ALA A 272 -13.36 21.09 21.04
CA ALA A 272 -11.95 20.93 20.75
C ALA A 272 -11.16 22.19 21.13
N THR A 273 -10.00 21.98 21.74
CA THR A 273 -8.97 23.00 21.92
C THR A 273 -7.63 22.42 21.52
N THR A 274 -6.73 23.28 21.05
CA THR A 274 -5.41 22.88 20.56
C THR A 274 -4.36 23.68 21.32
N LYS A 275 -3.38 23.01 21.90
CA LYS A 275 -2.24 23.66 22.54
C LYS A 275 -0.97 22.90 22.19
N HIS A 276 -0.06 23.56 21.50
CA HIS A 276 1.15 22.96 20.93
C HIS A 276 0.83 21.77 19.99
N ARG A 277 1.13 20.54 20.43
CA ARG A 277 0.93 19.28 19.70
C ARG A 277 -0.06 18.35 20.42
N VAL A 278 -0.91 18.93 21.28
CA VAL A 278 -1.93 18.20 22.03
C VAL A 278 -3.30 18.73 21.61
N TYR A 279 -4.15 17.81 21.18
CA TYR A 279 -5.57 18.06 20.97
C TYR A 279 -6.32 17.64 22.22
N SER A 280 -7.15 18.54 22.74
CA SER A 280 -7.96 18.31 23.94
C SER A 280 -9.44 18.45 23.59
N PHE A 281 -10.24 17.43 23.89
CA PHE A 281 -11.68 17.40 23.63
C PHE A 281 -12.45 17.28 24.95
N GLU A 282 -13.21 18.31 25.28
CA GLU A 282 -14.08 18.33 26.46
C GLU A 282 -15.51 17.92 26.09
N CYS A 283 -16.16 17.12 26.93
CA CYS A 283 -17.58 16.81 26.80
C CYS A 283 -18.47 18.06 27.03
N LYS A 284 -19.31 18.40 26.05
CA LYS A 284 -20.33 19.47 26.08
C LYS A 284 -21.38 19.24 27.17
N ASN A 285 -21.56 18.00 27.64
CA ASN A 285 -22.48 17.69 28.72
C ASN A 285 -21.94 18.23 30.05
N GLN A 286 -22.70 19.15 30.64
CA GLN A 286 -22.34 19.81 31.90
C GLN A 286 -22.16 18.83 33.07
N CYS A 287 -22.79 17.65 33.01
CA CYS A 287 -22.67 16.61 34.02
C CYS A 287 -21.44 15.70 33.84
N CYS A 288 -20.81 15.69 32.65
CA CYS A 288 -19.67 14.84 32.37
C CYS A 288 -18.35 15.62 32.44
N ARG A 289 -18.21 16.71 31.65
CA ARG A 289 -17.03 17.61 31.55
C ARG A 289 -15.63 16.95 31.52
N LYS A 290 -15.56 15.64 31.27
CA LYS A 290 -14.30 14.93 31.18
C LYS A 290 -13.59 15.29 29.87
N LEU A 291 -12.26 15.20 29.92
CA LEU A 291 -11.34 15.60 28.87
C LEU A 291 -10.68 14.37 28.24
N LEU A 292 -10.70 14.29 26.92
CA LEU A 292 -9.83 13.40 26.16
C LEU A 292 -8.67 14.20 25.57
N THR A 293 -7.45 13.69 25.73
CA THR A 293 -6.25 14.32 25.17
C THR A 293 -5.56 13.37 24.22
N PHE A 294 -5.15 13.90 23.08
CA PHE A 294 -4.42 13.16 22.05
C PHE A 294 -3.13 13.91 21.75
N GLU A 295 -2.01 13.20 21.82
CA GLU A 295 -0.70 13.75 21.52
C GLU A 295 -0.19 13.22 20.19
N GLN A 296 0.59 14.04 19.49
CA GLN A 296 1.27 13.60 18.29
C GLN A 296 2.18 12.40 18.60
N LEU A 297 2.05 11.32 17.83
CA LEU A 297 2.93 10.15 17.93
C LEU A 297 4.40 10.58 17.84
N ALA A 298 5.23 10.14 18.79
CA ALA A 298 6.65 10.46 18.81
C ALA A 298 7.34 10.02 17.51
N GLY A 299 8.22 10.86 16.96
CA GLY A 299 8.89 10.59 15.68
C GLY A 299 8.04 10.79 14.42
N SER A 300 6.72 10.99 14.56
CA SER A 300 5.88 11.28 13.39
C SER A 300 6.09 12.71 12.85
N GLN A 301 5.97 12.87 11.54
CA GLN A 301 6.15 14.14 10.84
C GLN A 301 4.89 14.47 10.03
N LEU A 302 4.49 15.74 10.05
CA LEU A 302 3.41 16.24 9.20
C LEU A 302 3.91 16.38 7.76
N LEU A 303 3.18 15.83 6.81
CA LEU A 303 3.43 16.03 5.39
C LEU A 303 2.80 17.35 4.94
N MET A 304 3.59 18.20 4.29
CA MET A 304 3.10 19.46 3.74
C MET A 304 2.19 19.26 2.52
N PRO A 305 2.46 18.32 1.59
CA PRO A 305 1.55 18.02 0.49
C PRO A 305 0.18 17.59 1.00
N GLY A 306 -0.88 18.25 0.53
CA GLY A 306 -2.27 17.94 0.89
C GLY A 306 -2.72 18.43 2.27
N LYS A 307 -1.87 19.17 2.99
CA LYS A 307 -2.25 19.79 4.25
C LYS A 307 -3.35 20.83 4.02
N THR A 308 -4.45 20.67 4.74
CA THR A 308 -5.53 21.66 4.83
C THR A 308 -5.53 22.30 6.23
N GLY A 309 -6.47 23.20 6.49
CA GLY A 309 -6.62 23.79 7.83
C GLY A 309 -6.96 22.76 8.92
N SER A 310 -7.62 21.65 8.55
CA SER A 310 -8.14 20.65 9.50
C SER A 310 -7.55 19.25 9.32
N SER A 311 -6.89 18.96 8.19
CA SER A 311 -6.40 17.62 7.84
C SER A 311 -4.99 17.63 7.30
N SER A 312 -4.25 16.54 7.53
CA SER A 312 -2.94 16.34 6.93
C SER A 312 -2.63 14.85 6.84
N TRP A 313 -1.78 14.47 5.90
CA TRP A 313 -1.06 13.21 6.03
C TRP A 313 0.12 13.38 6.98
N MET A 314 0.52 12.27 7.58
CA MET A 314 1.66 12.15 8.47
C MET A 314 2.47 10.92 8.09
N ALA A 315 3.75 10.93 8.42
CA ALA A 315 4.66 9.81 8.21
C ALA A 315 5.34 9.45 9.52
N ILE A 316 5.55 8.15 9.76
CA ILE A 316 6.39 7.64 10.84
C ILE A 316 7.19 6.44 10.31
N LEU A 317 8.45 6.33 10.69
CA LEU A 317 9.24 5.14 10.41
C LEU A 317 8.71 3.98 11.26
N CYS A 318 8.45 2.83 10.63
CA CYS A 318 8.16 1.61 11.37
C CYS A 318 9.47 1.08 11.94
N THR A 319 9.60 1.07 13.26
CA THR A 319 10.70 0.39 13.93
C THR A 319 10.34 -1.08 14.09
N SER A 320 11.32 -1.96 14.26
CA SER A 320 11.10 -3.40 14.50
C SER A 320 10.34 -3.71 15.80
N GLU A 321 9.95 -2.69 16.58
CA GLU A 321 9.29 -2.80 17.88
C GLU A 321 7.87 -2.20 17.89
N SER A 322 7.37 -1.69 16.74
CA SER A 322 6.06 -1.05 16.62
C SER A 322 4.96 -1.99 16.12
#